data_AF-A0ABD6DGL0-F1
#
_entry.id   AF-A0ABD6DGL0-F1
#
_cell.length_a   1.000
_cell.length_b   1.000
_cell.length_c   1.000
_cell.angle_alpha   90.00
_cell.angle_beta   90.00
_cell.angle_gamma   90.00
#
_symmetry.space_group_name_H-M   'P 1'
#
loop_
_entity.id
_entity.type
_entity.pdbx_description
1 polymer ?
#
loop_
_entity_poly.entity_id
_entity_poly.type
_entity_poly.pdbx_seq_one_letter_code
_entity_poly.pdbx_strand_id
1 'polypeptide(L)'
;MMLELPLQSFDLETLSLARQLSEIVTIVLGLAISYIAYRGYRRNQSRAMLFVAAGFVLIIGIPAVVTVLLYFLLDVPIEIVNSVGQVSELVGMTAILYGLWTPRSG
;
A
#
# COMPACT_ATOMS: atom_id res chain seq x y z
N MET A 1 -29.33 -0.18 -35.84
CA MET A 1 -28.16 -0.27 -34.95
C MET A 1 -28.27 0.83 -33.89
N MET A 2 -29.26 0.71 -32.98
CA MET A 2 -29.57 1.70 -31.93
C MET A 2 -30.15 0.99 -30.70
N LEU A 3 -29.39 0.03 -30.16
CA LEU A 3 -29.68 -0.68 -28.91
C LEU A 3 -28.35 -0.82 -28.14
N GLU A 4 -27.66 0.31 -27.94
CA GLU A 4 -26.49 0.39 -27.06
C GLU A 4 -26.99 0.68 -25.63
N LEU A 5 -27.54 -0.39 -25.07
CA LEU A 5 -27.68 -0.78 -23.66
C LEU A 5 -27.32 0.27 -22.59
N PRO A 6 -28.29 0.86 -21.87
CA PRO A 6 -28.03 1.60 -20.62
C PRO A 6 -27.35 0.75 -19.53
N LEU A 7 -27.36 -0.58 -19.68
CA LEU A 7 -26.71 -1.55 -18.77
C LEU A 7 -25.18 -1.39 -18.67
N GLN A 8 -24.51 -0.87 -19.70
CA GLN A 8 -23.05 -0.72 -19.68
C GLN A 8 -22.56 0.40 -18.74
N SER A 9 -23.39 1.41 -18.50
CA SER A 9 -23.04 2.54 -17.60
C SER A 9 -23.13 2.16 -16.12
N PHE A 10 -24.15 1.38 -15.72
CA PHE A 10 -24.40 1.02 -14.33
C PHE A 10 -23.34 0.08 -13.74
N ASP A 11 -22.87 -0.91 -14.50
CA ASP A 11 -21.84 -1.85 -14.05
C ASP A 11 -20.47 -1.17 -13.95
N LEU A 12 -20.11 -0.31 -14.90
CA LEU A 12 -18.81 0.39 -14.86
C LEU A 12 -18.70 1.37 -13.69
N GLU A 13 -19.78 2.08 -13.38
CA GLU A 13 -19.80 3.05 -12.29
C GLU A 13 -19.72 2.35 -10.93
N THR A 14 -20.50 1.28 -10.72
CA THR A 14 -20.40 0.46 -9.49
C THR A 14 -19.06 -0.27 -9.37
N LEU A 15 -18.50 -0.80 -10.47
CA LEU A 15 -17.15 -1.39 -10.48
C LEU A 15 -16.08 -0.36 -10.15
N SER A 16 -16.19 0.86 -10.68
CA SER A 16 -15.25 1.94 -10.39
C SER A 16 -15.30 2.35 -8.92
N LEU A 17 -16.49 2.53 -8.35
CA LEU A 17 -16.69 2.83 -6.93
C LEU A 17 -16.20 1.70 -6.05
N ALA A 18 -16.53 0.45 -6.39
CA ALA A 18 -16.10 -0.73 -5.64
C ALA A 18 -14.57 -0.85 -5.63
N ARG A 19 -13.91 -0.63 -6.78
CA ARG A 19 -12.46 -0.60 -6.87
C ARG A 19 -11.87 0.51 -6.01
N GLN A 20 -12.39 1.72 -6.12
CA GLN A 20 -11.88 2.87 -5.38
C GLN A 20 -12.05 2.69 -3.87
N LEU A 21 -13.20 2.19 -3.42
CA LEU A 21 -13.43 1.82 -2.02
C LEU A 21 -12.48 0.70 -1.58
N SER A 22 -12.24 -0.32 -2.41
CA SER A 22 -11.32 -1.41 -2.09
C SER A 22 -9.88 -0.92 -1.93
N GLU A 23 -9.44 0.04 -2.75
CA GLU A 23 -8.12 0.66 -2.65
C GLU A 23 -7.99 1.45 -1.33
N ILE A 24 -9.00 2.25 -0.98
CA ILE A 24 -9.04 2.98 0.29
C ILE A 24 -9.00 2.01 1.47
N VAL A 25 -9.80 0.94 1.45
CA VAL A 25 -9.83 -0.08 2.51
C VAL A 25 -8.46 -0.76 2.62
N THR A 26 -7.81 -1.07 1.50
CA THR A 26 -6.47 -1.67 1.48
C THR A 26 -5.43 -0.75 2.12
N ILE A 27 -5.47 0.56 1.82
CA ILE A 27 -4.59 1.55 2.43
C ILE A 27 -4.83 1.63 3.95
N VAL A 28 -6.09 1.72 4.37
CA VAL A 28 -6.46 1.81 5.80
C VAL A 28 -6.00 0.57 6.55
N LEU A 29 -6.25 -0.63 6.02
CA LEU A 29 -5.81 -1.88 6.61
C LEU A 29 -4.28 -1.96 6.68
N GLY A 30 -3.59 -1.53 5.62
CA GLY A 30 -2.14 -1.46 5.58
C GLY A 30 -1.53 -0.57 6.65
N LEU A 31 -2.08 0.63 6.83
CA LEU A 31 -1.70 1.55 7.90
C LEU A 31 -2.02 0.99 9.28
N ALA A 32 -3.17 0.32 9.44
CA ALA A 32 -3.54 -0.34 10.69
C ALA A 32 -2.55 -1.47 11.04
N ILE A 33 -2.16 -2.30 10.08
CA ILE A 33 -1.15 -3.36 10.27
C ILE A 33 0.20 -2.75 10.65
N SER A 34 0.62 -1.70 9.94
CA SER A 34 1.85 -0.97 10.27
C SER A 34 1.83 -0.42 11.70
N TYR A 35 0.71 0.19 12.11
CA TYR A 35 0.52 0.71 13.47
C TYR A 35 0.57 -0.40 14.52
N ILE A 36 -0.07 -1.54 14.27
CA ILE A 36 -0.04 -2.70 15.17
C ILE A 36 1.38 -3.26 15.28
N ALA A 37 2.11 -3.38 14.17
CA ALA A 37 3.50 -3.83 14.16
C ALA A 37 4.41 -2.87 14.95
N TYR A 38 4.23 -1.55 14.80
CA TYR A 38 4.94 -0.55 15.58
C TYR A 38 4.61 -0.64 17.08
N ARG A 39 3.34 -0.80 17.44
CA ARG A 39 2.90 -0.95 18.82
C ARG A 39 3.44 -2.24 19.45
N GLY A 40 3.50 -3.33 18.66
CA GLY A 40 4.11 -4.59 19.04
C GLY A 40 5.62 -4.46 19.27
N TYR A 41 6.33 -3.71 18.42
CA TYR A 41 7.75 -3.38 18.64
C TYR A 41 7.95 -2.69 19.98
N ARG A 42 7.14 -1.66 20.27
CA ARG A 42 7.25 -0.89 21.52
C ARG A 42 6.98 -1.74 22.76
N ARG A 43 6.14 -2.78 22.66
CA ARG A 43 5.82 -3.70 23.77
C ARG A 43 6.82 -4.85 23.95
N ASN A 44 7.35 -5.42 22.87
CA ASN A 44 8.19 -6.61 22.93
C ASN A 44 9.69 -6.35 22.67
N GLN A 45 10.12 -5.12 22.38
CA GLN A 45 11.51 -4.72 22.11
C GLN A 45 12.23 -5.54 21.01
N SER A 46 11.46 -6.30 20.22
CA SER A 46 12.01 -7.19 19.19
C SER A 46 12.35 -6.38 17.95
N ARG A 47 13.65 -6.16 17.70
CA ARG A 47 14.17 -5.43 16.53
C ARG A 47 13.62 -5.94 15.19
N ALA A 48 13.36 -7.24 15.09
CA ALA A 48 12.66 -7.87 13.95
C ALA A 48 11.32 -7.19 13.59
N MET A 49 10.56 -6.74 14.59
CA MET A 49 9.22 -6.19 14.39
C MET A 49 9.25 -4.74 13.86
N LEU A 50 10.36 -4.00 14.06
CA LEU A 50 10.58 -2.71 13.40
C LEU A 50 10.73 -2.84 11.90
N PHE A 51 11.52 -3.83 11.46
CA PHE A 51 11.74 -4.06 10.02
C PHE A 51 10.44 -4.44 9.31
N VAL A 52 9.57 -5.22 9.98
CA VAL A 52 8.23 -5.52 9.47
C VAL A 52 7.35 -4.26 9.42
N ALA A 53 7.33 -3.46 10.49
CA ALA A 53 6.56 -2.22 10.53
C ALA A 53 7.01 -1.23 9.44
N ALA A 54 8.32 -1.02 9.31
CA ALA A 54 8.93 -0.20 8.27
C ALA A 54 8.60 -0.73 6.88
N GLY A 55 8.71 -2.04 6.67
CA GLY A 55 8.35 -2.65 5.40
C GLY A 55 6.89 -2.43 5.00
N PHE A 56 5.95 -2.49 5.95
CA PHE A 56 4.55 -2.12 5.70
C PHE A 56 4.38 -0.63 5.35
N VAL A 57 5.12 0.27 6.00
CA VAL A 57 5.13 1.71 5.63
C VAL A 57 5.68 1.89 4.21
N LEU A 58 6.73 1.17 3.84
CA LEU A 58 7.31 1.24 2.50
C LEU A 58 6.40 0.65 1.42
N ILE A 59 5.68 -0.43 1.71
CA ILE A 59 4.77 -1.07 0.73
C ILE A 59 3.49 -0.25 0.54
N ILE A 60 2.98 0.39 1.60
CA ILE A 60 1.64 0.99 1.55
C ILE A 60 1.69 2.51 1.74
N GLY A 61 2.44 2.97 2.74
CA GLY A 61 2.56 4.39 3.04
C GLY A 61 3.28 5.17 1.94
N ILE A 62 4.45 4.72 1.49
CA ILE A 62 5.21 5.45 0.47
C ILE A 62 4.46 5.49 -0.87
N PRO A 63 3.94 4.39 -1.44
CA PRO A 63 3.17 4.47 -2.68
C PRO A 63 1.95 5.36 -2.55
N ALA A 64 1.21 5.31 -1.43
CA ALA A 64 0.09 6.21 -1.19
C ALA A 64 0.51 7.69 -1.17
N VAL A 65 1.57 8.03 -0.44
CA VAL A 65 2.09 9.41 -0.37
C VAL A 65 2.62 9.86 -1.72
N VAL A 66 3.34 9.00 -2.43
CA VAL A 66 3.91 9.28 -3.75
C VAL A 66 2.79 9.50 -4.77
N THR A 67 1.73 8.71 -4.76
CA THR A 67 0.56 8.94 -5.61
C THR A 67 -0.13 10.26 -5.27
N VAL A 68 -0.40 10.54 -4.00
CA VAL A 68 -1.06 11.81 -3.62
C VAL A 68 -0.18 13.03 -3.93
N LEU A 69 1.14 12.94 -3.73
CA LEU A 69 2.02 14.08 -3.92
C LEU A 69 2.47 14.24 -5.38
N LEU A 70 3.01 13.20 -6.00
CA LEU A 70 3.54 13.29 -7.35
C LEU A 70 2.43 13.31 -8.40
N TYR A 71 1.41 12.46 -8.28
CA TYR A 71 0.34 12.40 -9.28
C TYR A 71 -0.67 13.54 -9.08
N PHE A 72 -1.25 13.69 -7.88
CA PHE A 72 -2.30 14.70 -7.68
C PHE A 72 -1.79 16.14 -7.52
N LEU A 73 -0.60 16.37 -6.96
CA LEU A 73 -0.12 17.73 -6.68
C LEU A 73 0.86 18.27 -7.74
N LEU A 74 1.66 17.38 -8.33
CA LEU A 74 2.74 17.74 -9.26
C LEU A 74 2.45 17.30 -10.71
N ASP A 75 1.31 16.64 -10.97
CA ASP A 75 0.88 16.14 -12.29
C ASP A 75 1.96 15.31 -13.02
N VAL A 76 2.72 14.53 -12.24
CA VAL A 76 3.79 13.68 -12.75
C VAL A 76 3.17 12.48 -13.49
N PRO A 77 3.75 12.05 -14.63
CA PRO A 77 3.29 10.87 -15.35
C PRO A 77 3.15 9.63 -14.46
N ILE A 78 2.02 8.92 -14.62
CA ILE A 78 1.66 7.75 -13.81
C ILE A 78 2.73 6.65 -13.87
N GLU A 79 3.48 6.54 -14.97
CA GLU A 79 4.55 5.55 -15.14
C GLU A 79 5.69 5.78 -14.14
N ILE A 80 6.03 7.04 -13.86
CA ILE A 80 7.10 7.41 -12.92
C ILE A 80 6.62 7.15 -11.49
N VAL A 81 5.38 7.57 -11.17
CA VAL A 81 4.76 7.36 -9.86
C VAL A 81 4.71 5.87 -9.53
N ASN A 82 4.27 5.04 -10.47
CA ASN A 82 4.23 3.58 -10.32
C ASN A 82 5.62 2.96 -10.20
N SER A 83 6.62 3.48 -10.92
CA SER A 83 8.00 2.99 -10.82
C SER A 83 8.59 3.25 -9.44
N VAL A 84 8.38 4.44 -8.88
CA VAL A 84 8.81 4.78 -7.51
C VAL A 84 8.07 3.91 -6.48
N GLY A 85 6.76 3.70 -6.69
CA GLY A 85 5.95 2.80 -5.87
C GLY A 85 6.52 1.38 -5.85
N GLN A 86 6.79 0.79 -7.03
CA GLN A 86 7.35 -0.56 -7.15
C GLN A 86 8.71 -0.71 -6.47
N VAL A 87 9.61 0.27 -6.63
CA VAL A 87 10.92 0.23 -5.96
C VAL A 87 10.73 0.27 -4.44
N SER A 88 9.83 1.11 -3.94
CA SER A 88 9.50 1.16 -2.52
C SER A 88 8.91 -0.15 -2.01
N GLU A 89 8.02 -0.78 -2.77
CA GLU A 89 7.46 -2.10 -2.44
C GLU A 89 8.55 -3.16 -2.34
N LEU A 90 9.47 -3.24 -3.30
CA LEU A 90 10.59 -4.18 -3.26
C LEU A 90 11.46 -3.96 -2.02
N VAL A 91 11.80 -2.72 -1.70
CA VAL A 91 12.56 -2.40 -0.48
C VAL A 91 11.76 -2.77 0.76
N GLY A 92 10.45 -2.52 0.78
CA GLY A 92 9.60 -2.91 1.89
C GLY A 92 9.48 -4.42 2.07
N MET A 93 9.37 -5.19 0.98
CA MET A 93 9.36 -6.65 1.00
C MET A 93 10.68 -7.22 1.54
N THR A 94 11.83 -6.68 1.09
CA THR A 94 13.14 -7.09 1.62
C THR A 94 13.29 -6.73 3.10
N ALA A 95 12.76 -5.59 3.55
CA ALA A 95 12.74 -5.22 4.96
C ALA A 95 11.88 -6.20 5.79
N ILE A 96 10.69 -6.59 5.31
CA ILE A 96 9.86 -7.60 5.97
C ILE A 96 10.60 -8.94 6.05
N LEU A 97 11.18 -9.39 4.92
CA LEU A 97 11.96 -10.63 4.85
C LEU A 97 13.12 -10.62 5.84
N TYR A 98 13.88 -9.53 5.90
CA TYR A 98 14.98 -9.38 6.85
C TYR A 98 14.48 -9.41 8.31
N GLY A 99 13.36 -8.73 8.58
CA GLY A 99 12.71 -8.73 9.89
C GLY A 99 12.25 -10.12 10.33
N LEU A 100 11.76 -10.95 9.40
CA LEU A 100 11.32 -12.32 9.67
C LEU A 100 12.48 -13.32 9.73
N TRP A 101 13.50 -13.15 8.87
CA TRP A 101 14.66 -14.04 8.83
C TRP A 101 15.47 -13.91 10.11
N THR A 102 15.72 -12.68 10.58
CA THR A 102 16.57 -12.42 11.75
C THR A 102 16.14 -13.35 12.90
N PRO A 103 16.89 -14.44 13.17
CA PRO A 103 16.41 -15.47 14.07
C PRO A 103 16.21 -14.84 15.43
N ARG A 104 15.08 -15.14 16.07
CA ARG A 104 14.95 -14.93 17.51
C ARG A 104 15.95 -15.86 18.17
N SER A 105 17.19 -15.42 18.34
CA SER A 105 18.11 -15.98 19.32
C SER A 105 17.54 -15.59 20.70
N GLY A 106 16.55 -16.36 21.13
CA GLY A 106 16.12 -16.50 22.52
C GLY A 106 16.55 -17.87 22.99
#